data_AF-A0A090WQ18-F1
#
_entry.id   AF-A0A090WQ18-F1
#
_cell.length_a   1.000
_cell.length_b   1.000
_cell.length_c   1.000
_cell.angle_alpha   90.00
_cell.angle_beta   90.00
_cell.angle_gamma   90.00
#
_symmetry.space_group_name_H-M   'P 1'
#
loop_
_entity.id
_entity.type
_entity.pdbx_description
1 polymer ?
#
loop_
_entity_poly.entity_id
_entity_poly.type
_entity_poly.pdbx_seq_one_letter_code
_entity_poly.pdbx_strand_id
1 'polypeptide(L)'
;MQQLAKQGYTQSYTYFTWRNTKHELIEYVEELTKTELREYMQPNFWPNTPDINPFPLQGTGESKHMQRYVLAATLSSSIGIYGPVFEYMLSDSLLGKEEYLNSEKFQIAHYNWDVKNKLTTVIAKINYIRHNNEALQQTNNIKFCYVENDNLIAFYKWNNAKTNHIFVVISLDAHNSQQGTVQLPLHELGVHAGHHLEMHDLITDNRYNWQNEWNFVELHPTLPFHIFKINK
;
A
#
# COMPACT_ATOMS: atom_id res chain seq x y z
N MET A 1 4.43 9.75 20.41
CA MET A 1 5.02 9.62 19.05
C MET A 1 5.39 10.97 18.46
N GLN A 2 4.43 11.90 18.26
CA GLN A 2 4.66 13.19 17.60
C GLN A 2 5.80 14.03 18.23
N GLN A 3 5.90 14.07 19.57
CA GLN A 3 6.97 14.81 20.24
C GLN A 3 8.37 14.26 19.94
N LEU A 4 8.55 12.94 19.82
CA LEU A 4 9.85 12.36 19.45
C LEU A 4 10.24 12.80 18.03
N ALA A 5 9.30 12.76 17.09
CA ALA A 5 9.53 13.25 15.74
C ALA A 5 9.92 14.74 15.72
N LYS A 6 9.20 15.60 16.46
CA LYS A 6 9.55 17.03 16.61
C LYS A 6 10.95 17.27 17.21
N GLN A 7 11.40 16.38 18.10
CA GLN A 7 12.69 16.49 18.78
C GLN A 7 13.87 15.92 17.96
N GLY A 8 13.64 15.43 16.74
CA GLY A 8 14.71 15.09 15.79
C GLY A 8 14.78 13.62 15.36
N TYR A 9 13.82 12.77 15.75
CA TYR A 9 13.75 11.42 15.19
C TYR A 9 13.34 11.46 13.71
N THR A 10 14.24 11.00 12.83
CA THR A 10 14.06 11.11 11.37
C THR A 10 12.87 10.31 10.84
N GLN A 11 12.54 9.18 11.47
CA GLN A 11 11.40 8.33 11.09
C GLN A 11 10.62 7.92 12.33
N SER A 12 9.36 7.57 12.12
CA SER A 12 8.48 7.03 13.17
C SER A 12 7.75 5.78 12.69
N TYR A 13 7.71 4.75 13.55
CA TYR A 13 6.69 3.72 13.45
C TYR A 13 5.29 4.34 13.54
N THR A 14 4.29 3.60 13.07
CA THR A 14 2.93 4.12 12.89
C THR A 14 1.89 3.11 13.36
N TYR A 15 0.63 3.53 13.42
CA TYR A 15 -0.50 2.66 13.71
C TYR A 15 -1.00 1.86 12.50
N PHE A 16 -0.19 1.77 11.44
CA PHE A 16 -0.57 1.17 10.16
C PHE A 16 -1.15 -0.25 10.31
N THR A 17 -0.56 -1.11 11.13
CA THR A 17 -1.01 -2.50 11.36
C THR A 17 -2.44 -2.61 11.88
N TRP A 18 -2.91 -1.59 12.61
CA TRP A 18 -4.26 -1.49 13.18
C TRP A 18 -5.18 -0.55 12.39
N ARG A 19 -4.87 -0.26 11.13
CA ARG A 19 -5.76 0.43 10.18
C ARG A 19 -6.04 -0.53 9.03
N ASN A 20 -7.30 -0.95 8.91
CA ASN A 20 -7.69 -2.07 8.05
C ASN A 20 -8.85 -1.74 7.12
N THR A 21 -9.81 -0.96 7.60
CA THR A 21 -10.94 -0.54 6.77
C THR A 21 -10.52 0.64 5.87
N LYS A 22 -11.28 0.86 4.79
CA LYS A 22 -11.09 2.01 3.90
C LYS A 22 -11.09 3.33 4.66
N HIS A 23 -12.05 3.50 5.58
CA HIS A 23 -12.18 4.71 6.38
C HIS A 23 -10.97 4.93 7.29
N GLU A 24 -10.58 3.90 8.07
CA GLU A 24 -9.41 3.95 8.95
C GLU A 24 -8.11 4.28 8.21
N LEU A 25 -7.91 3.70 7.02
CA LEU A 25 -6.73 3.94 6.20
C LEU A 25 -6.70 5.38 5.65
N ILE A 26 -7.85 5.86 5.14
CA ILE A 26 -7.96 7.24 4.61
C ILE A 26 -7.72 8.24 5.74
N GLU A 27 -8.45 8.11 6.85
CA GLU A 27 -8.34 9.01 7.99
C GLU A 27 -6.89 9.08 8.50
N TYR A 28 -6.26 7.93 8.70
CA TYR A 28 -4.91 7.90 9.26
C TYR A 28 -3.84 8.45 8.30
N VAL A 29 -3.95 8.18 7.00
CA VAL A 29 -3.02 8.72 6.01
C VAL A 29 -3.25 10.22 5.82
N GLU A 30 -4.49 10.70 5.89
CA GLU A 30 -4.79 12.13 5.86
C GLU A 30 -4.28 12.84 7.12
N GLU A 31 -4.39 12.23 8.31
CA GLU A 31 -3.75 12.72 9.54
C GLU A 31 -2.25 12.92 9.30
N LEU A 32 -1.56 11.90 8.79
CA LEU A 32 -0.11 11.92 8.55
C LEU A 32 0.32 12.93 7.48
N THR A 33 -0.49 13.17 6.44
CA THR A 33 -0.06 13.90 5.23
C THR A 33 -0.71 15.27 5.03
N LYS A 34 -1.82 15.55 5.71
CA LYS A 34 -2.63 16.78 5.53
C LYS A 34 -2.68 17.67 6.78
N THR A 35 -2.21 17.20 7.92
CA THR A 35 -2.08 18.01 9.15
C THR A 35 -0.65 18.50 9.33
N GLU A 36 -0.33 19.13 10.47
CA GLU A 36 1.04 19.52 10.82
C GLU A 36 2.03 18.35 10.88
N LEU A 37 1.55 17.10 11.02
CA LEU A 37 2.42 15.91 11.10
C LEU A 37 3.38 15.81 9.91
N ARG A 38 2.93 16.21 8.73
CA ARG A 38 3.71 16.16 7.49
C ARG A 38 5.04 16.91 7.54
N GLU A 39 5.14 17.91 8.44
CA GLU A 39 6.29 18.82 8.53
C GLU A 39 7.43 18.24 9.37
N TYR A 40 7.15 17.24 10.21
CA TYR A 40 8.14 16.71 11.16
C TYR A 40 8.11 15.20 11.37
N MET A 41 7.07 14.48 10.92
CA MET A 41 6.94 13.04 11.12
C MET A 41 6.96 12.31 9.78
N GLN A 42 8.07 11.61 9.49
CA GLN A 42 8.15 10.71 8.34
C GLN A 42 7.69 9.30 8.76
N PRO A 43 6.55 8.81 8.26
CA PRO A 43 6.04 7.50 8.63
C PRO A 43 6.87 6.37 8.01
N ASN A 44 7.15 5.33 8.79
CA ASN A 44 7.71 4.07 8.33
C ASN A 44 6.66 2.96 8.51
N PHE A 45 6.07 2.48 7.42
CA PHE A 45 4.97 1.51 7.45
C PHE A 45 5.52 0.09 7.44
N TRP A 46 5.40 -0.60 8.57
CA TRP A 46 5.73 -2.03 8.69
C TRP A 46 4.43 -2.84 8.74
N PRO A 47 4.16 -3.76 7.80
CA PRO A 47 2.97 -4.60 7.83
C PRO A 47 3.07 -5.71 8.89
N ASN A 48 4.27 -6.03 9.36
CA ASN A 48 4.54 -6.90 10.51
C ASN A 48 5.86 -6.48 11.19
N THR A 49 6.06 -6.91 12.44
CA THR A 49 7.34 -6.81 13.16
C THR A 49 7.53 -8.07 14.02
N PRO A 50 8.72 -8.34 14.60
CA PRO A 50 8.90 -9.51 15.48
C PRO A 50 7.92 -9.58 16.67
N ASP A 51 7.34 -8.44 17.06
CA ASP A 51 6.38 -8.31 18.17
C ASP A 51 4.92 -8.17 17.70
N ILE A 52 4.70 -7.94 16.40
CA ILE A 52 3.37 -7.67 15.84
C ILE A 52 3.15 -8.56 14.62
N ASN A 53 2.47 -9.68 14.87
CA ASN A 53 1.72 -10.51 13.93
C ASN A 53 0.26 -10.01 13.92
N PRO A 54 -0.09 -9.02 13.08
CA PRO A 54 -1.40 -8.36 13.15
C PRO A 54 -2.54 -9.34 12.91
N PHE A 55 -3.65 -9.21 13.63
CA PHE A 55 -4.84 -10.06 13.42
C PHE A 55 -5.28 -10.21 11.94
N PRO A 56 -5.26 -9.15 11.10
CA PRO A 56 -5.58 -9.27 9.69
C PRO A 56 -4.67 -10.21 8.89
N LEU A 57 -3.47 -10.57 9.36
CA LEU A 57 -2.58 -11.52 8.69
C LEU A 57 -2.73 -12.96 9.22
N GLN A 58 -3.18 -13.13 10.46
CA GLN A 58 -3.31 -14.42 11.13
C GLN A 58 -4.29 -15.36 10.41
N GLY A 59 -3.80 -16.54 10.01
CA GLY A 59 -4.63 -17.54 9.31
C GLY A 59 -5.13 -17.10 7.94
N THR A 60 -4.56 -16.03 7.37
CA THR A 60 -4.96 -15.51 6.05
C THR A 60 -4.01 -15.94 4.95
N GLY A 61 -4.51 -15.92 3.71
CA GLY A 61 -3.74 -16.33 2.54
C GLY A 61 -2.87 -15.23 1.91
N GLU A 62 -2.28 -15.59 0.78
CA GLU A 62 -1.38 -14.74 -0.01
C GLU A 62 -1.97 -13.39 -0.42
N SER A 63 -3.27 -13.35 -0.75
CA SER A 63 -4.00 -12.13 -1.11
C SER A 63 -3.87 -11.04 -0.04
N LYS A 64 -4.02 -11.42 1.24
CA LYS A 64 -3.98 -10.48 2.34
C LYS A 64 -2.57 -9.96 2.62
N HIS A 65 -1.56 -10.81 2.47
CA HIS A 65 -0.16 -10.40 2.55
C HIS A 65 0.22 -9.44 1.42
N MET A 66 -0.20 -9.74 0.17
CA MET A 66 -0.04 -8.82 -0.96
C MET A 66 -0.73 -7.48 -0.71
N GLN A 67 -1.97 -7.50 -0.23
CA GLN A 67 -2.75 -6.31 0.11
C GLN A 67 -2.03 -5.44 1.15
N ARG A 68 -1.59 -6.02 2.27
CA ARG A 68 -0.90 -5.27 3.33
C ARG A 68 0.42 -4.71 2.86
N TYR A 69 1.16 -5.46 2.04
CA TYR A 69 2.41 -5.00 1.46
C TYR A 69 2.18 -3.84 0.47
N VAL A 70 1.26 -3.97 -0.49
CA VAL A 70 1.01 -2.90 -1.47
C VAL A 70 0.51 -1.62 -0.79
N LEU A 71 -0.36 -1.74 0.22
CA LEU A 71 -0.79 -0.58 1.03
C LEU A 71 0.42 0.11 1.67
N ALA A 72 1.27 -0.64 2.39
CA ALA A 72 2.45 -0.09 3.03
C ALA A 72 3.39 0.60 2.01
N ALA A 73 3.61 -0.09 0.90
CA ALA A 73 4.58 0.26 -0.14
C ALA A 73 4.11 1.39 -1.06
N THR A 74 2.84 1.77 -1.05
CA THR A 74 2.33 2.85 -1.92
C THR A 74 1.81 4.06 -1.13
N LEU A 75 1.35 3.86 0.11
CA LEU A 75 0.91 4.95 0.98
C LEU A 75 2.11 5.71 1.60
N SER A 76 3.18 5.01 2.00
CA SER A 76 4.38 5.63 2.58
C SER A 76 5.60 5.54 1.66
N SER A 77 6.46 6.58 1.69
CA SER A 77 7.78 6.50 1.06
C SER A 77 8.78 5.62 1.82
N SER A 78 8.50 5.28 3.08
CA SER A 78 9.31 4.36 3.87
C SER A 78 8.49 3.15 4.34
N ILE A 79 9.03 1.97 4.11
CA ILE A 79 8.44 0.67 4.44
C ILE A 79 9.56 -0.25 4.96
N GLY A 80 9.21 -1.15 5.87
CA GLY A 80 10.00 -2.35 6.16
C GLY A 80 9.10 -3.57 6.25
N ILE A 81 9.69 -4.76 6.25
CA ILE A 81 9.03 -6.02 6.53
C ILE A 81 9.91 -6.81 7.48
N TYR A 82 9.31 -7.54 8.41
CA TYR A 82 10.05 -8.54 9.18
C TYR A 82 10.03 -9.86 8.41
N GLY A 83 11.16 -10.12 7.74
CA GLY A 83 11.38 -11.27 6.88
C GLY A 83 12.40 -12.26 7.44
N PRO A 84 12.37 -13.53 7.00
CA PRO A 84 11.53 -14.05 5.91
C PRO A 84 10.11 -14.45 6.35
N VAL A 85 9.76 -14.24 7.63
CA VAL A 85 8.45 -14.54 8.22
C VAL A 85 7.29 -13.99 7.36
N PHE A 86 7.38 -12.73 6.92
CA PHE A 86 6.35 -12.12 6.07
C PHE A 86 6.27 -12.77 4.68
N GLU A 87 7.41 -12.98 4.03
CA GLU A 87 7.52 -13.57 2.69
C GLU A 87 7.04 -15.02 2.66
N TYR A 88 7.19 -15.73 3.77
CA TYR A 88 6.73 -17.10 3.97
C TYR A 88 5.26 -17.17 4.40
N MET A 89 4.66 -16.02 4.71
CA MET A 89 3.29 -15.90 5.22
C MET A 89 3.10 -16.70 6.53
N LEU A 90 4.15 -16.80 7.34
CA LEU A 90 4.06 -17.41 8.66
C LEU A 90 3.27 -16.48 9.56
N SER A 91 2.08 -16.91 9.98
CA SER A 91 1.13 -16.08 10.73
C SER A 91 0.47 -16.79 11.91
N ASP A 92 0.93 -17.99 12.26
CA ASP A 92 0.48 -18.70 13.46
C ASP A 92 0.75 -17.85 14.70
N SER A 93 -0.28 -17.68 15.53
CA SER A 93 -0.24 -16.81 16.71
C SER A 93 -0.45 -17.57 18.01
N LEU A 94 -0.01 -16.96 19.11
CA LEU A 94 -0.55 -17.31 20.41
C LEU A 94 -2.02 -16.92 20.47
N LEU A 95 -2.89 -17.81 20.96
CA LEU A 95 -4.34 -17.60 20.96
C LEU A 95 -4.73 -16.23 21.54
N GLY A 96 -5.40 -15.41 20.72
CA GLY A 96 -5.89 -14.09 21.10
C GLY A 96 -4.81 -13.01 21.23
N LYS A 97 -3.59 -13.24 20.71
CA LYS A 97 -2.47 -12.29 20.78
C LYS A 97 -1.92 -11.98 19.38
N GLU A 98 -1.22 -10.86 19.27
CA GLU A 98 -0.46 -10.47 18.08
C GLU A 98 0.99 -10.99 18.12
N GLU A 99 1.29 -11.96 18.98
CA GLU A 99 2.61 -12.59 19.08
C GLU A 99 2.67 -13.85 18.21
N TYR A 100 3.78 -14.03 17.48
CA TYR A 100 4.03 -15.26 16.72
C TYR A 100 4.16 -16.48 17.64
N LEU A 101 3.52 -17.59 17.27
CA LEU A 101 3.53 -18.84 18.06
C LEU A 101 4.95 -19.37 18.29
N ASN A 102 5.75 -19.38 17.22
CA ASN A 102 7.12 -19.88 17.17
C ASN A 102 8.11 -18.73 16.97
N SER A 103 8.00 -17.69 17.81
CA SER A 103 8.74 -16.42 17.64
C SER A 103 10.27 -16.59 17.69
N GLU A 104 10.98 -16.05 16.70
CA GLU A 104 12.46 -15.97 16.65
C GLU A 104 13.06 -15.21 17.83
N LYS A 105 12.27 -14.38 18.53
CA LYS A 105 12.73 -13.69 19.74
C LYS A 105 13.22 -14.67 20.82
N PHE A 106 12.77 -15.92 20.78
CA PHE A 106 13.05 -16.93 21.80
C PHE A 106 13.65 -18.22 21.25
N GLN A 107 13.89 -18.31 19.93
CA GLN A 107 14.51 -19.47 19.31
C GLN A 107 15.24 -19.10 18.02
N ILE A 108 16.21 -19.92 17.63
CA ILE A 108 16.85 -19.79 16.32
C ILE A 108 15.92 -20.39 15.27
N ALA A 109 15.59 -19.61 14.24
CA ALA A 109 14.91 -20.11 13.06
C ALA A 109 15.87 -20.29 11.88
N HIS A 110 15.59 -21.30 11.07
CA HIS A 110 16.35 -21.61 9.86
C HIS A 110 15.42 -21.56 8.65
N TYR A 111 15.75 -20.70 7.68
CA TYR A 111 14.95 -20.50 6.49
C TYR A 111 15.73 -20.84 5.23
N ASN A 112 15.02 -21.33 4.21
CA ASN A 112 15.57 -21.56 2.88
C ASN A 112 15.42 -20.30 2.00
N TRP A 113 16.43 -19.44 1.99
CA TRP A 113 16.42 -18.18 1.26
C TRP A 113 16.23 -18.29 -0.27
N ASP A 114 16.35 -19.48 -0.85
CA ASP A 114 16.12 -19.72 -2.29
C ASP A 114 14.63 -19.87 -2.66
N VAL A 115 13.74 -19.98 -1.68
CA VAL A 115 12.30 -20.11 -1.93
C VAL A 115 11.76 -18.86 -2.63
N LYS A 116 11.18 -19.07 -3.82
CA LYS A 116 10.45 -18.05 -4.56
C LYS A 116 8.97 -18.42 -4.61
N ASN A 117 8.15 -17.46 -4.22
CA ASN A 117 6.70 -17.53 -4.34
C ASN A 117 6.17 -16.26 -5.01
N LYS A 118 4.86 -16.21 -5.23
CA LYS A 118 4.26 -15.06 -5.91
C LYS A 118 4.34 -13.79 -5.06
N LEU A 119 4.20 -13.88 -3.74
CA LEU A 119 4.41 -12.74 -2.83
C LEU A 119 5.83 -12.13 -2.99
N THR A 120 6.89 -12.94 -2.95
CA THR A 120 8.28 -12.45 -3.15
C THR A 120 8.47 -11.79 -4.53
N THR A 121 7.83 -12.32 -5.57
CA THR A 121 7.86 -11.74 -6.92
C THR A 121 7.16 -10.38 -6.94
N VAL A 122 5.99 -10.28 -6.30
CA VAL A 122 5.22 -9.03 -6.16
C VAL A 122 6.00 -7.99 -5.35
N ILE A 123 6.60 -8.38 -4.22
CA ILE A 123 7.45 -7.52 -3.39
C ILE A 123 8.60 -6.93 -4.22
N ALA A 124 9.34 -7.79 -4.92
CA ALA A 124 10.44 -7.35 -5.78
C ALA A 124 9.97 -6.38 -6.87
N LYS A 125 8.83 -6.67 -7.52
CA LYS A 125 8.27 -5.83 -8.58
C LYS A 125 7.80 -4.47 -8.06
N ILE A 126 7.11 -4.42 -6.93
CA ILE A 126 6.67 -3.16 -6.31
C ILE A 126 7.87 -2.33 -5.83
N ASN A 127 8.91 -2.95 -5.26
CA ASN A 127 10.14 -2.24 -4.90
C ASN A 127 10.84 -1.65 -6.13
N TYR A 128 10.90 -2.40 -7.24
CA TYR A 128 11.38 -1.87 -8.51
C TYR A 128 10.53 -0.68 -8.99
N ILE A 129 9.20 -0.78 -8.90
CA ILE A 129 8.28 0.31 -9.25
C ILE A 129 8.54 1.55 -8.38
N ARG A 130 8.69 1.40 -7.06
CA ARG A 130 9.00 2.50 -6.12
C ARG A 130 10.33 3.18 -6.45
N HIS A 131 11.36 2.40 -6.79
CA HIS A 131 12.67 2.93 -7.17
C HIS A 131 12.61 3.76 -8.46
N ASN A 132 11.75 3.40 -9.40
CA ASN A 132 11.66 4.05 -10.72
C ASN A 132 10.55 5.10 -10.84
N ASN A 133 9.78 5.36 -9.78
CA ASN A 133 8.68 6.32 -9.80
C ASN A 133 8.74 7.24 -8.56
N GLU A 134 9.23 8.47 -8.77
CA GLU A 134 9.43 9.47 -7.72
C GLU A 134 8.16 9.79 -6.90
N ALA A 135 6.96 9.64 -7.48
CA ALA A 135 5.71 9.84 -6.75
C ALA A 135 5.54 8.87 -5.56
N LEU A 136 6.16 7.69 -5.61
CA LEU A 136 6.15 6.70 -4.53
C LEU A 136 7.32 6.89 -3.54
N GLN A 137 8.26 7.77 -3.84
CA GLN A 137 9.37 8.14 -2.97
C GLN A 137 9.01 9.33 -2.05
N GLN A 138 7.77 9.83 -2.16
CA GLN A 138 7.24 10.94 -1.37
C GLN A 138 5.94 10.50 -0.67
N THR A 139 5.77 10.83 0.61
CA THR A 139 4.58 10.45 1.37
C THR A 139 3.44 11.46 1.20
N ASN A 140 3.75 12.76 1.27
CA ASN A 140 2.75 13.82 1.48
C ASN A 140 1.88 14.14 0.25
N ASN A 141 2.36 13.82 -0.95
CA ASN A 141 1.68 14.06 -2.22
C ASN A 141 0.75 12.90 -2.56
N ILE A 142 -0.42 12.92 -1.92
CA ILE A 142 -1.48 11.92 -2.09
C ILE A 142 -2.86 12.59 -2.13
N LYS A 143 -3.79 12.04 -2.92
CA LYS A 143 -5.21 12.40 -2.94
C LYS A 143 -6.01 11.10 -3.01
N PHE A 144 -6.84 10.83 -2.01
CA PHE A 144 -7.80 9.72 -2.09
C PHE A 144 -8.90 10.04 -3.09
N CYS A 145 -9.28 9.03 -3.87
CA CYS A 145 -10.23 9.12 -4.95
C CYS A 145 -11.50 8.37 -4.56
N TYR A 146 -12.65 8.93 -4.93
CA TYR A 146 -13.92 8.29 -4.65
C TYR A 146 -14.07 7.02 -5.49
N VAL A 147 -14.57 5.96 -4.85
CA VAL A 147 -14.98 4.71 -5.48
C VAL A 147 -16.17 4.18 -4.71
N GLU A 148 -17.24 3.84 -5.42
CA GLU A 148 -18.51 3.35 -4.87
C GLU A 148 -18.42 1.86 -4.48
N ASN A 149 -17.44 1.53 -3.65
CA ASN A 149 -17.24 0.21 -3.05
C ASN A 149 -16.37 0.38 -1.79
N ASP A 150 -16.86 -0.03 -0.63
CA ASP A 150 -16.14 0.10 0.65
C ASP A 150 -14.95 -0.86 0.78
N ASN A 151 -14.93 -1.92 -0.02
CA ASN A 151 -13.81 -2.83 -0.15
C ASN A 151 -12.79 -2.40 -1.21
N LEU A 152 -12.98 -1.25 -1.87
CA LEU A 152 -11.97 -0.67 -2.77
C LEU A 152 -11.44 0.65 -2.19
N ILE A 153 -10.12 0.80 -2.20
CA ILE A 153 -9.45 2.06 -1.92
C ILE A 153 -8.67 2.51 -3.15
N ALA A 154 -8.83 3.77 -3.53
CA ALA A 154 -8.13 4.35 -4.67
C ALA A 154 -7.48 5.68 -4.29
N PHE A 155 -6.29 5.93 -4.80
CA PHE A 155 -5.60 7.19 -4.58
C PHE A 155 -4.59 7.52 -5.69
N TYR A 156 -4.39 8.81 -5.85
CA TYR A 156 -3.45 9.42 -6.77
C TYR A 156 -2.25 9.98 -6.01
N LYS A 157 -1.04 9.74 -6.52
CA LYS A 157 0.23 10.30 -6.03
C LYS A 157 1.00 10.97 -7.15
N TRP A 158 1.78 11.98 -6.80
CA TRP A 158 2.63 12.72 -7.72
C TRP A 158 3.96 13.12 -7.08
N ASN A 159 5.00 13.30 -7.88
CA ASN A 159 6.24 13.93 -7.41
C ASN A 159 6.08 15.46 -7.34
N ASN A 160 6.89 16.13 -6.53
CA ASN A 160 6.87 17.60 -6.39
C ASN A 160 6.93 18.36 -7.73
N ALA A 161 7.68 17.85 -8.72
CA ALA A 161 7.78 18.45 -10.06
C ALA A 161 6.54 18.22 -10.94
N LYS A 162 5.58 17.40 -10.51
CA LYS A 162 4.38 16.98 -11.27
C LYS A 162 4.71 16.40 -12.66
N THR A 163 5.77 15.59 -12.73
CA THR A 163 6.21 14.87 -13.95
C THR A 163 6.04 13.36 -13.83
N ASN A 164 5.87 12.84 -12.61
CA ASN A 164 5.60 11.43 -12.34
C ASN A 164 4.24 11.32 -11.62
N HIS A 165 3.33 10.54 -12.19
CA HIS A 165 1.94 10.41 -11.76
C HIS A 165 1.61 8.94 -11.58
N ILE A 166 1.23 8.55 -10.36
CA ILE A 166 0.86 7.18 -10.03
C ILE A 166 -0.58 7.16 -9.52
N PHE A 167 -1.37 6.21 -10.01
CA PHE A 167 -2.73 5.96 -9.55
C PHE A 167 -2.84 4.51 -9.10
N VAL A 168 -3.33 4.31 -7.89
CA VAL A 168 -3.37 3.00 -7.25
C VAL A 168 -4.81 2.67 -6.89
N VAL A 169 -5.22 1.44 -7.15
CA VAL A 169 -6.49 0.87 -6.69
C VAL A 169 -6.20 -0.45 -6.01
N ILE A 170 -6.69 -0.66 -4.79
CA ILE A 170 -6.45 -1.87 -4.00
C ILE A 170 -7.79 -2.40 -3.46
N SER A 171 -8.00 -3.71 -3.57
CA SER A 171 -9.06 -4.43 -2.87
C SER A 171 -8.66 -4.69 -1.43
N LEU A 172 -9.54 -4.31 -0.50
CA LEU A 172 -9.48 -4.57 0.94
C LEU A 172 -10.11 -5.93 1.31
N ASP A 173 -10.85 -6.55 0.39
CA ASP A 173 -11.33 -7.94 0.50
C ASP A 173 -10.27 -8.91 -0.04
N ALA A 174 -9.88 -9.87 0.79
CA ALA A 174 -8.88 -10.88 0.46
C ALA A 174 -9.48 -12.16 -0.17
N HIS A 175 -10.80 -12.29 -0.20
CA HIS A 175 -11.51 -13.52 -0.55
C HIS A 175 -12.33 -13.43 -1.83
N ASN A 176 -12.92 -12.27 -2.12
CA ASN A 176 -13.80 -12.10 -3.28
C ASN A 176 -13.28 -11.06 -4.26
N SER A 177 -13.64 -11.21 -5.53
CA SER A 177 -13.44 -10.15 -6.52
C SER A 177 -14.22 -8.91 -6.11
N GLN A 178 -13.59 -7.76 -6.26
CA GLN A 178 -14.19 -6.46 -5.99
C GLN A 178 -14.16 -5.61 -7.25
N GLN A 179 -15.28 -4.96 -7.55
CA GLN A 179 -15.41 -4.07 -8.69
C GLN A 179 -16.05 -2.75 -8.28
N GLY A 180 -15.83 -1.71 -9.08
CA GLY A 180 -16.44 -0.41 -8.85
C GLY A 180 -16.06 0.60 -9.90
N THR A 181 -16.69 1.77 -9.83
CA THR A 181 -16.36 2.91 -10.69
C THR A 181 -15.58 3.92 -9.87
N VAL A 182 -14.35 4.22 -10.28
CA VAL A 182 -13.45 5.16 -9.60
C VAL A 182 -13.47 6.52 -10.28
N GLN A 183 -13.51 7.57 -9.48
CA GLN A 183 -13.45 8.96 -9.93
C GLN A 183 -11.99 9.44 -9.97
N LEU A 184 -11.52 9.82 -11.16
CA LEU A 184 -10.20 10.43 -11.33
C LEU A 184 -10.16 11.86 -10.77
N PRO A 185 -9.05 12.27 -10.12
CA PRO A 185 -8.88 13.62 -9.60
C PRO A 185 -8.37 14.56 -10.71
N LEU A 186 -9.23 14.91 -11.68
CA LEU A 186 -8.85 15.67 -12.88
C LEU A 186 -8.18 17.01 -12.55
N HIS A 187 -8.63 17.69 -11.49
CA HIS A 187 -8.05 18.94 -11.02
C HIS A 187 -6.60 18.76 -10.54
N GLU A 188 -6.32 17.77 -9.68
CA GLU A 188 -4.96 17.48 -9.21
C GLU A 188 -4.06 16.91 -10.31
N LEU A 189 -4.65 16.25 -11.31
CA LEU A 189 -3.98 15.87 -12.54
C LEU A 189 -3.71 17.07 -13.45
N GLY A 190 -4.40 18.19 -13.30
CA GLY A 190 -4.23 19.37 -14.17
C GLY A 190 -4.69 19.10 -15.61
N VAL A 191 -5.73 18.28 -15.78
CA VAL A 191 -6.34 17.97 -17.08
C VAL A 191 -7.82 18.33 -17.08
N HIS A 192 -8.40 18.53 -18.26
CA HIS A 192 -9.82 18.80 -18.43
C HIS A 192 -10.61 17.50 -18.63
N ALA A 193 -11.92 17.55 -18.41
CA ALA A 193 -12.80 16.42 -18.72
C ALA A 193 -12.73 16.08 -20.21
N GLY A 194 -12.62 14.79 -20.55
CA GLY A 194 -12.42 14.32 -21.93
C GLY A 194 -10.95 14.24 -22.38
N HIS A 195 -10.00 14.72 -21.56
CA HIS A 195 -8.58 14.52 -21.83
C HIS A 195 -8.23 13.03 -21.81
N HIS A 196 -7.48 12.57 -22.81
CA HIS A 196 -7.10 11.17 -22.91
C HIS A 196 -5.93 10.88 -21.98
N LEU A 197 -6.11 9.92 -21.07
CA LEU A 197 -5.08 9.45 -20.17
C LEU A 197 -4.73 8.00 -20.51
N GLU A 198 -3.46 7.74 -20.79
CA GLU A 198 -2.95 6.37 -20.87
C GLU A 198 -2.59 5.91 -19.46
N MET A 199 -3.28 4.88 -19.00
CA MET A 199 -3.03 4.20 -17.72
C MET A 199 -2.20 2.96 -17.99
N HIS A 200 -0.90 2.99 -17.66
CA HIS A 200 0.00 1.85 -17.79
C HIS A 200 0.09 1.10 -16.45
N ASP A 201 -0.52 -0.09 -16.36
CA ASP A 201 -0.43 -0.92 -15.16
C ASP A 201 0.97 -1.50 -15.04
N LEU A 202 1.74 -0.98 -14.09
CA LEU A 202 3.12 -1.38 -13.86
C LEU A 202 3.26 -2.81 -13.36
N ILE A 203 2.17 -3.45 -12.90
CA ILE A 203 2.17 -4.83 -12.39
C ILE A 203 1.87 -5.85 -13.49
N THR A 204 0.95 -5.55 -14.41
CA THR A 204 0.58 -6.47 -15.50
C THR A 204 1.18 -6.09 -16.84
N ASP A 205 1.74 -4.88 -16.96
CA ASP A 205 2.20 -4.24 -18.20
C ASP A 205 1.07 -3.86 -19.18
N ASN A 206 -0.19 -4.08 -18.80
CA ASN A 206 -1.36 -3.69 -19.59
C ASN A 206 -1.50 -2.18 -19.67
N ARG A 207 -2.12 -1.69 -20.75
CA ARG A 207 -2.41 -0.27 -20.96
C ARG A 207 -3.89 -0.05 -21.22
N TYR A 208 -4.43 1.01 -20.65
CA TYR A 208 -5.84 1.39 -20.77
C TYR A 208 -5.93 2.87 -21.15
N ASN A 209 -6.91 3.22 -21.98
CA ASN A 209 -7.18 4.62 -22.32
C ASN A 209 -8.41 5.09 -21.55
N TRP A 210 -8.22 5.98 -20.58
CA TRP A 210 -9.29 6.57 -19.80
C TRP A 210 -9.56 7.98 -20.32
N GLN A 211 -10.80 8.25 -20.72
CA GLN A 211 -11.24 9.55 -21.25
C GLN A 211 -12.26 10.22 -20.33
N ASN A 212 -12.95 9.43 -19.51
CA ASN A 212 -13.97 9.89 -18.60
C ASN A 212 -13.37 10.13 -17.22
N GLU A 213 -14.04 10.98 -16.44
CA GLU A 213 -13.73 11.14 -15.02
C GLU A 213 -13.98 9.84 -14.24
N TRP A 214 -15.01 9.09 -14.62
CA TRP A 214 -15.46 7.86 -13.96
C TRP A 214 -15.06 6.63 -14.77
N ASN A 215 -14.32 5.71 -14.14
CA ASN A 215 -13.75 4.55 -14.84
C ASN A 215 -13.98 3.25 -14.07
N PHE A 216 -14.39 2.20 -14.76
CA PHE A 216 -14.61 0.88 -14.16
C PHE A 216 -13.28 0.19 -13.84
N VAL A 217 -13.23 -0.47 -12.69
CA VAL A 217 -12.12 -1.32 -12.25
C VAL A 217 -12.67 -2.62 -11.64
N GLU A 218 -11.95 -3.72 -11.83
CA GLU A 218 -12.23 -5.01 -11.23
C GLU A 218 -10.92 -5.64 -10.76
N LEU A 219 -10.90 -6.14 -9.52
CA LEU A 219 -9.74 -6.74 -8.87
C LEU A 219 -10.09 -8.13 -8.36
N HIS A 220 -9.34 -9.13 -8.82
CA HIS A 220 -9.47 -10.50 -8.33
C HIS A 220 -8.52 -10.74 -7.12
N PRO A 221 -8.87 -11.57 -6.13
CA PRO A 221 -8.01 -11.83 -4.96
C PRO A 221 -6.61 -12.35 -5.27
N THR A 222 -6.41 -12.96 -6.44
CA THR A 222 -5.08 -13.39 -6.89
C THR A 222 -4.17 -12.21 -7.21
N LEU A 223 -4.70 -11.05 -7.56
CA LEU A 223 -3.93 -9.82 -7.75
C LEU A 223 -4.79 -8.63 -7.32
N PRO A 224 -4.87 -8.35 -6.00
CA PRO A 224 -5.91 -7.49 -5.44
C PRO A 224 -5.60 -5.99 -5.60
N PHE A 225 -4.88 -5.59 -6.65
CA PHE A 225 -4.52 -4.20 -6.89
C PHE A 225 -4.03 -3.92 -8.31
N HIS A 226 -4.14 -2.65 -8.70
CA HIS A 226 -3.44 -2.07 -9.85
C HIS A 226 -2.53 -0.93 -9.39
N ILE A 227 -1.37 -0.77 -10.03
CA ILE A 227 -0.49 0.40 -9.88
C ILE A 227 -0.26 0.99 -11.25
N PHE A 228 -1.03 2.02 -11.59
CA PHE A 228 -0.92 2.69 -12.88
C PHE A 228 0.09 3.83 -12.84
N LYS A 229 0.95 3.89 -13.84
CA LYS A 229 1.59 5.14 -14.26
C LYS A 229 0.67 5.85 -15.24
N ILE A 230 0.42 7.14 -14.99
CA ILE A 230 -0.41 7.96 -15.87
C ILE A 230 0.49 8.72 -16.84
N ASN A 231 0.23 8.55 -18.14
CA ASN A 231 0.78 9.39 -19.19
C ASN A 231 -0.36 10.28 -19.73
N LYS A 232 -0.10 11.60 -19.79
CA LYS A 232 -1.06 12.63 -20.20
C LYS A 232 -0.80 13.09 -21.62
#